data_AF-A0A396G7Z2-F1
#
_entry.id   AF-A0A396G7Z2-F1
#
_cell.length_a   1.000
_cell.length_b   1.000
_cell.length_c   1.000
_cell.angle_alpha   90.00
_cell.angle_beta   90.00
_cell.angle_gamma   90.00
#
_symmetry.space_group_name_H-M   'P 1'
#
loop_
_entity.id
_entity.type
_entity.pdbx_description
1 polymer ?
#
loop_
_entity_poly.entity_id
_entity_poly.type
_entity_poly.pdbx_seq_one_letter_code
_entity_poly.pdbx_strand_id
1 'polypeptide(L)' 'MFVIKAKPIFNSFNINNKTLNLGTFAKIEDAIEARKSAEVKYFGEFRFDMSNKDIINEANLEDHLIYKKCS' A
#
# COMPACT_ATOMS: atom_id res chain seq x y z
N MET A 1 8.22 -20.62 -21.60
CA MET A 1 8.51 -19.19 -21.34
C MET A 1 7.40 -18.66 -20.45
N PHE A 2 7.59 -18.66 -19.12
CA PHE A 2 6.59 -18.15 -18.20
C PHE A 2 6.69 -16.62 -18.18
N VAL A 3 5.70 -15.94 -18.77
CA VAL A 3 5.58 -14.49 -18.65
C VAL A 3 4.99 -14.22 -17.27
N ILE A 4 5.84 -13.92 -16.29
CA ILE A 4 5.39 -13.44 -14.99
C ILE A 4 4.88 -12.01 -15.23
N LYS A 5 3.58 -11.87 -15.55
CA LYS A 5 2.98 -10.53 -15.63
C LYS A 5 2.95 -9.97 -14.21
N ALA A 6 3.59 -8.82 -14.01
CA ALA A 6 3.54 -8.10 -12.75
C ALA A 6 2.10 -7.92 -12.30
N LYS A 7 1.80 -8.24 -11.04
CA LYS A 7 0.46 -8.10 -10.48
C LYS A 7 0.10 -6.62 -10.46
N PRO A 8 -1.04 -6.19 -11.04
CA PRO A 8 -1.41 -4.79 -11.07
C PRO A 8 -1.63 -4.28 -9.65
N ILE A 9 -1.13 -3.08 -9.38
CA ILE A 9 -1.22 -2.42 -8.08
C ILE A 9 -2.52 -1.66 -8.04
N PHE A 10 -3.43 -2.11 -7.20
CA PHE A 10 -4.71 -1.45 -6.98
C PHE A 10 -4.56 -0.36 -5.93
N ASN A 11 -5.05 0.84 -6.25
CA ASN A 11 -5.03 1.97 -5.33
C ASN A 11 -6.46 2.46 -5.07
N SER A 12 -6.84 2.47 -3.80
CA SER A 12 -8.09 3.06 -3.32
C SER A 12 -7.87 3.67 -1.94
N PHE A 13 -8.68 4.67 -1.59
CA PHE A 13 -8.71 5.24 -0.25
C PHE A 13 -10.13 5.66 0.11
N ASN A 14 -10.40 5.79 1.41
CA ASN A 14 -11.73 6.11 1.92
C ASN A 14 -11.84 7.60 2.23
N ILE A 15 -12.89 8.25 1.72
CA ILE A 15 -13.28 9.61 2.05
C ILE A 15 -14.73 9.58 2.53
N ASN A 16 -15.00 10.05 3.75
CA ASN A 16 -16.36 10.20 4.28
C ASN A 16 -17.24 8.94 4.08
N ASN A 17 -16.75 7.78 4.50
CA ASN A 17 -17.38 6.46 4.30
C ASN A 17 -17.62 6.01 2.85
N LYS A 18 -17.03 6.69 1.86
CA LYS A 18 -17.03 6.27 0.46
C LYS A 18 -15.63 5.86 0.04
N THR A 19 -15.51 4.70 -0.60
CA THR A 19 -14.25 4.26 -1.19
C THR A 19 -14.07 4.92 -2.55
N LEU A 20 -13.02 5.72 -2.69
CA LEU A 20 -12.60 6.25 -3.98
C LEU A 20 -11.53 5.33 -4.58
N ASN A 21 -11.85 4.75 -5.72
CA ASN A 21 -10.93 3.93 -6.49
C ASN A 21 -10.11 4.83 -7.42
N LEU A 22 -8.79 4.86 -7.23
CA LEU A 22 -7.86 5.61 -8.07
C LEU A 22 -7.44 4.85 -9.32
N GLY A 23 -7.69 3.53 -9.34
CA GLY A 23 -7.46 2.67 -10.49
C GLY A 23 -6.36 1.64 -10.23
N THR A 24 -5.90 1.04 -11.33
CA THR A 24 -4.86 0.01 -11.33
C THR A 24 -3.62 0.53 -12.05
N PHE A 25 -2.46 0.36 -11.43
CA PHE A 25 -1.17 0.82 -11.93
C PHE A 25 -0.24 -0.36 -12.18
N ALA A 26 0.64 -0.23 -13.16
CA ALA A 26 1.67 -1.23 -13.43
C ALA A 26 2.90 -1.05 -12.53
N LYS A 27 3.16 0.19 -12.09
CA LYS A 27 4.32 0.59 -11.28
C LYS A 27 3.90 1.11 -9.90
N ILE A 28 4.76 0.91 -8.90
CA ILE A 28 4.50 1.35 -7.53
C ILE A 28 4.58 2.88 -7.45
N GLU A 29 5.53 3.46 -8.17
CA GLU A 29 5.76 4.91 -8.22
C GLU A 29 4.51 5.64 -8.71
N ASP A 30 3.95 5.19 -9.85
CA ASP A 30 2.73 5.75 -10.43
C ASP A 30 1.54 5.63 -9.46
N ALA A 31 1.43 4.51 -8.75
CA ALA A 31 0.38 4.33 -7.74
C ALA A 31 0.53 5.30 -6.56
N ILE A 32 1.76 5.55 -6.10
CA ILE A 32 2.05 6.49 -5.00
C ILE A 32 1.74 7.91 -5.43
N GLU A 33 2.13 8.32 -6.63
CA GLU A 33 1.84 9.66 -7.16
C GLU A 33 0.34 9.90 -7.34
N ALA A 34 -0.39 8.91 -7.86
CA ALA A 34 -1.84 8.97 -7.95
C ALA A 34 -2.50 9.08 -6.56
N ARG A 35 -1.97 8.39 -5.53
CA ARG A 35 -2.45 8.55 -4.15
C ARG A 35 -2.14 9.95 -3.62
N LYS A 36 -0.91 10.43 -3.79
CA LYS A 36 -0.46 11.76 -3.34
C LYS A 36 -1.34 12.87 -3.89
N SER A 37 -1.50 12.88 -5.21
CA SER A 37 -2.33 13.88 -5.90
C SER A 37 -3.79 13.83 -5.44
N ALA A 38 -4.34 12.63 -5.23
CA ALA A 38 -5.70 12.49 -4.72
C ALA A 38 -5.83 12.95 -3.27
N GLU A 39 -4.93 12.56 -2.38
CA GLU A 39 -4.97 12.97 -0.97
C GLU A 39 -4.82 14.49 -0.82
N VAL A 40 -3.88 15.11 -1.55
CA VAL A 40 -3.77 16.57 -1.57
C VAL A 40 -5.05 17.23 -2.09
N LYS A 41 -5.70 16.65 -3.10
CA LYS A 41 -6.96 17.18 -3.65
C LYS A 41 -8.13 17.09 -2.67
N TYR A 42 -8.22 16.02 -1.88
CA TYR A 42 -9.38 15.76 -1.02
C TYR A 42 -9.18 16.16 0.44
N PHE A 43 -7.95 16.08 0.96
CA PHE A 43 -7.61 16.38 2.36
C PHE A 43 -6.75 17.65 2.49
N GLY A 44 -6.21 18.20 1.39
CA GLY A 44 -5.29 19.34 1.42
C GLY A 44 -3.86 18.99 1.87
N GLU A 45 -3.64 17.76 2.31
CA GLU A 45 -2.38 17.22 2.80
C GLU A 45 -2.22 15.76 2.38
N PHE A 46 -0.98 15.33 2.17
CA PHE A 46 -0.67 13.91 1.99
C PHE A 46 -0.50 13.28 3.38
N ARG A 47 -1.41 12.36 3.75
CA ARG A 47 -1.46 11.77 5.09
C ARG A 47 -0.95 10.33 5.13
N PHE A 48 -0.62 9.77 3.97
CA PHE A 48 -0.09 8.43 3.89
C PHE A 48 1.36 8.39 4.39
N ASP A 49 1.49 8.27 5.70
CA ASP A 49 2.75 8.14 6.40
C ASP A 49 3.33 6.73 6.19
N MET A 50 4.45 6.66 5.48
CA MET A 50 5.19 5.42 5.24
C MET A 50 6.15 5.09 6.42
N SER A 51 6.28 5.98 7.41
CA SER A 51 7.23 5.82 8.51
C SER A 51 6.86 4.69 9.47
N ASN A 52 5.59 4.29 9.49
CA ASN A 52 5.02 3.35 10.46
C ASN A 52 4.74 1.95 9.87
N LYS A 53 5.40 1.59 8.77
CA LYS A 53 5.43 0.19 8.32
C LYS A 53 6.62 -0.48 8.96
N ASP A 54 6.37 -1.57 9.67
CA ASP A 54 7.41 -2.51 10.07
C ASP A 54 8.20 -2.92 8.82
N ILE A 55 9.41 -2.36 8.67
CA ILE A 55 10.32 -2.80 7.63
C ILE A 55 10.83 -4.15 8.09
N ILE A 56 10.25 -5.24 7.57
CA ILE A 56 10.74 -6.59 7.85
C ILE A 56 12.12 -6.73 7.21
N ASN A 57 13.14 -6.77 8.03
CA ASN A 57 14.52 -7.04 7.68
C ASN A 57 14.98 -8.32 8.39
N GLU A 58 16.16 -8.83 8.04
CA GLU A 58 16.71 -10.04 8.66
C GLU A 58 16.77 -9.94 10.20
N ALA A 59 16.90 -8.72 10.73
CA ALA A 59 17.05 -8.46 12.16
C ALA A 59 15.73 -8.47 12.95
N ASN A 60 14.58 -8.25 12.31
CA ASN A 60 13.26 -8.26 12.96
C ASN A 60 12.29 -9.30 12.35
N LEU A 61 12.80 -10.18 11.48
CA LEU A 61 12.01 -11.25 10.86
C LEU A 61 11.35 -12.15 11.90
N GLU A 62 12.09 -12.55 12.95
CA GLU A 62 11.61 -13.43 14.02
C GLU A 62 10.44 -12.84 14.82
N ASP A 63 10.42 -11.51 15.02
CA ASP A 63 9.36 -10.83 15.77
C ASP A 63 8.02 -10.84 15.02
N HIS A 64 8.07 -10.91 13.69
CA HIS A 64 6.89 -10.98 12.82
C HIS A 64 6.48 -12.41 12.46
N LEU A 65 7.27 -13.42 12.85
CA LEU A 65 6.91 -14.84 12.77
C LEU A 65 6.07 -15.24 13.98
N ILE A 66 4.92 -14.57 14.18
CA ILE A 66 3.93 -15.03 15.17
C ILE A 66 3.32 -16.34 14.64
N TYR A 67 3.97 -17.46 14.92
CA TYR A 67 3.40 -18.77 14.68
C TYR A 67 2.17 -18.93 15.57
N LYS A 68 0.99 -19.00 14.94
CA LYS A 68 -0.24 -19.46 15.58
C LYS A 68 0.01 -20.87 16.10
N LYS A 69 0.40 -21.00 17.36
CA LYS A 69 0.37 -22.28 18.06
C LYS A 69 -1.11 -22.63 18.21
N CYS A 70 -1.64 -23.40 17.26
CA CYS A 70 -2.94 -24.02 17.42
C CYS A 70 -2.87 -24.86 18.69
N SER A 71 -3.66 -24.46 19.68
CA SER A 71 -3.81 -25.16 20.94
C SER A 71 -4.57 -26.47 20.75
#